data_AF-C4YC12-F1
#
_entry.id   AF-C4YC12-F1
#
_cell.length_a   1.000
_cell.length_b   1.000
_cell.length_c   1.000
_cell.angle_alpha   90.00
_cell.angle_beta   90.00
_cell.angle_gamma   90.00
#
_symmetry.space_group_name_H-M   'P 1'
#
loop_
_entity.id
_entity.type
_entity.pdbx_description
1 polymer ?
#
loop_
_entity_poly.entity_id
_entity_poly.type
_entity_poly.pdbx_seq_one_letter_code
_entity_poly.pdbx_strand_id
1 'polypeptide(L)'
;MRIQKNSATLHGEISTLENAGRLPGGVYKNCTMYTTLSPCHMCSGACLMYGVKRVVLGENENFVGAEKLLESMGVEVVNMNDEKCKELMSRFIRERPQDWNEDIGEEDA
;
A
#
# COMPACT_ATOMS: atom_id res chain seq x y z
N MET A 1 -6.89 8.79 5.35
CA MET A 1 -8.13 8.52 4.57
C MET A 1 -7.89 7.23 3.81
N ARG A 2 -8.78 6.23 3.89
CA ARG A 2 -8.63 4.96 3.15
C ARG A 2 -9.20 5.05 1.74
N ILE A 3 -10.44 5.52 1.58
CA ILE A 3 -11.08 5.76 0.27
C ILE A 3 -10.81 7.19 -0.18
N GLN A 4 -10.42 7.38 -1.45
CA GLN A 4 -10.18 8.70 -2.03
C GLN A 4 -10.96 8.89 -3.32
N LYS A 5 -11.68 10.02 -3.42
CA LYS A 5 -12.39 10.46 -4.62
C LYS A 5 -13.34 9.40 -5.24
N ASN A 6 -13.82 8.44 -4.44
CA ASN A 6 -14.57 7.26 -4.91
C ASN A 6 -13.91 6.58 -6.13
N SER A 7 -12.58 6.49 -6.11
CA SER A 7 -11.81 5.91 -7.20
C SER A 7 -11.47 4.45 -6.93
N ALA A 8 -11.71 3.60 -7.92
CA ALA A 8 -11.40 2.18 -7.88
C ALA A 8 -9.90 1.85 -7.89
N THR A 9 -9.02 2.85 -8.11
CA THR A 9 -7.57 2.62 -8.23
C THR A 9 -6.73 3.47 -7.29
N LEU A 10 -7.28 4.54 -6.71
CA LEU A 10 -6.57 5.40 -5.77
C LEU A 10 -6.51 4.78 -4.37
N HIS A 11 -5.74 3.69 -4.26
CA HIS A 11 -5.21 3.24 -2.98
C HIS A 11 -4.18 4.25 -2.48
N GLY A 12 -3.80 4.17 -1.20
CA GLY A 12 -2.85 5.11 -0.59
C GLY A 12 -1.54 5.25 -1.37
N GLU A 13 -0.96 4.13 -1.83
CA GLU A 13 0.28 4.10 -2.59
C GLU A 13 0.13 4.68 -3.99
N ILE A 14 -0.98 4.38 -4.67
CA ILE A 14 -1.27 4.91 -6.02
C ILE A 14 -1.54 6.41 -5.95
N SER A 15 -2.31 6.85 -4.96
CA SER A 15 -2.55 8.26 -4.65
C SER A 15 -1.27 9.00 -4.31
N THR A 16 -0.34 8.36 -3.58
CA THR A 16 0.99 8.93 -3.30
C THR A 16 1.79 9.15 -4.57
N LEU A 17 1.81 8.18 -5.49
CA LEU A 17 2.47 8.31 -6.79
C LEU A 17 1.80 9.39 -7.67
N GLU A 18 0.47 9.42 -7.71
CA GLU A 18 -0.32 10.42 -8.45
C GLU A 18 0.00 11.84 -7.96
N ASN A 19 0.04 12.04 -6.64
CA ASN A 19 0.32 13.34 -6.02
C ASN A 19 1.77 13.79 -6.23
N ALA A 20 2.73 12.86 -6.38
CA ALA A 20 4.11 13.19 -6.74
C ALA A 20 4.22 13.75 -8.17
N GLY A 21 3.23 13.48 -9.02
CA GLY A 21 3.19 13.92 -10.41
C GLY A 21 4.23 13.21 -11.28
N ARG A 22 4.44 13.76 -12.48
CA ARG A 22 5.38 13.18 -13.45
C ARG A 22 6.82 13.49 -13.04
N LEU A 23 7.62 12.45 -12.84
CA LEU A 23 9.05 12.56 -12.56
C LEU A 23 9.87 11.75 -13.57
N PRO A 24 11.15 12.10 -13.80
CA PRO A 24 12.06 11.26 -14.55
C PRO A 24 12.20 9.86 -13.91
N GLY A 25 12.22 8.81 -14.72
CA GLY A 25 12.25 7.42 -14.22
C GLY A 25 13.42 7.08 -13.29
N GLY A 26 14.55 7.80 -13.42
CA GLY A 26 15.69 7.65 -12.52
C GLY A 26 15.44 8.12 -11.08
N VAL A 27 14.45 8.99 -10.84
CA VAL A 27 14.13 9.51 -9.50
C VAL A 27 13.61 8.39 -8.60
N TYR A 28 12.64 7.61 -9.07
CA TYR A 28 11.97 6.56 -8.29
C TYR A 28 12.93 5.47 -7.78
N LYS A 29 14.00 5.18 -8.53
CA LYS A 29 15.04 4.19 -8.15
C LYS A 29 15.80 4.57 -6.87
N ASN A 30 15.76 5.85 -6.50
CA ASN A 30 16.37 6.39 -5.29
C ASN A 30 15.33 6.75 -4.22
N CYS A 31 14.05 6.41 -4.43
CA CYS A 31 12.98 6.68 -3.48
C CYS A 31 12.69 5.46 -2.59
N THR A 32 12.10 5.74 -1.43
CA THR A 32 11.47 4.75 -0.55
C THR A 32 9.97 5.00 -0.55
N MET A 33 9.17 3.97 -0.80
CA MET A 33 7.73 4.03 -0.59
C MET A 33 7.42 3.82 0.89
N TYR A 34 6.67 4.73 1.50
CA TYR A 34 6.13 4.55 2.83
C TYR A 34 4.62 4.33 2.70
N THR A 35 4.13 3.24 3.27
CA THR A 35 2.71 2.91 3.32
C THR A 35 2.33 2.51 4.74
N THR A 36 1.11 2.81 5.19
CA THR A 36 0.69 2.47 6.55
C THR A 36 0.32 0.99 6.70
N LEU A 37 -0.02 0.32 5.59
CA LEU A 37 -0.46 -1.08 5.55
C LEU A 37 0.32 -1.82 4.46
N SER A 38 0.50 -3.12 4.62
CA SER A 38 1.05 -4.00 3.58
C SER A 38 0.42 -3.72 2.19
N PRO A 39 1.23 -3.45 1.15
CA PRO A 39 0.70 -3.08 -0.15
C PRO A 39 0.08 -4.28 -0.90
N CYS A 40 -1.13 -4.12 -1.43
CA CYS A 40 -1.77 -5.14 -2.27
C CYS A 40 -0.98 -5.38 -3.58
N HIS A 41 -1.45 -6.34 -4.40
CA HIS A 41 -0.80 -6.68 -5.68
C HIS A 41 -0.68 -5.48 -6.64
N MET A 42 -1.71 -4.64 -6.74
CA MET A 42 -1.69 -3.44 -7.57
C MET A 42 -0.60 -2.46 -7.11
N CYS A 43 -0.58 -2.11 -5.83
CA CYS A 43 0.37 -1.15 -5.26
C CYS A 43 1.82 -1.68 -5.30
N SER A 44 1.99 -2.97 -5.04
CA SER A 44 3.29 -3.65 -5.18
C SER A 44 3.77 -3.63 -6.63
N GLY A 45 2.88 -3.91 -7.59
CA GLY A 45 3.16 -3.80 -9.01
C GLY A 45 3.56 -2.39 -9.43
N ALA A 46 2.93 -1.36 -8.88
CA ALA A 46 3.31 0.02 -9.15
C ALA A 46 4.73 0.34 -8.64
N CYS A 47 5.08 -0.13 -7.43
CA CYS A 47 6.44 0.02 -6.90
C CYS A 47 7.49 -0.66 -7.79
N LEU A 48 7.21 -1.88 -8.26
CA LEU A 48 8.07 -2.63 -9.16
C LEU A 48 8.22 -1.94 -10.52
N MET A 49 7.11 -1.46 -11.10
CA MET A 49 7.09 -0.78 -12.39
C MET A 49 7.94 0.50 -12.39
N TYR A 50 7.87 1.29 -11.32
CA TYR A 50 8.70 2.48 -11.17
C TYR A 50 10.13 2.18 -10.68
N GLY A 51 10.42 0.93 -10.30
CA GLY A 51 11.75 0.52 -9.85
C GLY A 51 12.12 1.03 -8.46
N VAL A 52 11.12 1.25 -7.59
CA VAL A 52 11.33 1.58 -6.17
C VAL A 52 12.15 0.47 -5.51
N LYS A 53 13.18 0.85 -4.74
CA LYS A 53 14.12 -0.12 -4.15
C LYS A 53 13.84 -0.47 -2.70
N ARG A 54 12.99 0.31 -2.03
CA ARG A 54 12.64 0.10 -0.64
C ARG A 54 11.18 0.44 -0.38
N VAL A 55 10.49 -0.44 0.34
CA VAL A 55 9.12 -0.23 0.83
C VAL A 55 9.13 -0.40 2.34
N VAL A 56 8.72 0.65 3.06
CA VAL A 56 8.54 0.63 4.50
C VAL A 56 7.04 0.64 4.78
N LEU A 57 6.54 -0.43 5.39
CA LEU A 57 5.14 -0.59 5.75
C LEU A 57 4.94 -0.40 7.26
N GLY A 58 3.84 0.27 7.63
CA GLY A 58 3.45 0.47 9.02
C GLY A 58 3.16 -0.85 9.72
N GLU A 59 2.29 -1.66 9.13
CA GLU A 59 1.91 -2.97 9.65
C GLU A 59 1.37 -3.91 8.57
N ASN A 60 1.32 -5.20 8.88
CA ASN A 60 0.77 -6.25 8.03
C ASN A 60 -0.09 -7.27 8.81
N GLU A 61 -0.57 -6.89 9.98
CA GLU A 61 -1.42 -7.75 10.82
C GLU A 61 -2.87 -7.70 10.34
N ASN A 62 -3.35 -6.52 9.94
CA ASN A 62 -4.72 -6.37 9.46
C ASN A 62 -4.90 -6.81 8.00
N PHE A 63 -3.82 -6.81 7.21
CA PHE A 63 -3.80 -7.29 5.84
C PHE A 63 -2.36 -7.55 5.40
N VAL A 64 -2.15 -8.66 4.70
CA VAL A 64 -0.87 -8.98 4.06
C VAL A 64 -1.09 -9.02 2.55
N GLY A 65 -0.47 -8.08 1.84
CA GLY A 65 -0.49 -8.03 0.39
C GLY A 65 0.68 -8.81 -0.23
N ALA A 66 1.30 -8.23 -1.25
CA ALA A 66 2.31 -8.90 -2.07
C ALA A 66 3.75 -8.64 -1.59
N GLU A 67 4.00 -8.60 -0.28
CA GLU A 67 5.33 -8.35 0.30
C GLU A 67 6.40 -9.32 -0.24
N LYS A 68 6.08 -10.62 -0.28
CA LYS A 68 7.01 -11.65 -0.78
C LYS A 68 7.36 -11.47 -2.26
N LEU A 69 6.44 -10.94 -3.05
CA LEU A 69 6.73 -10.63 -4.46
C LEU A 69 7.76 -9.50 -4.55
N LEU A 70 7.59 -8.43 -3.77
CA LEU A 70 8.55 -7.33 -3.69
C LEU A 70 9.94 -7.83 -3.29
N GLU A 71 10.02 -8.62 -2.23
CA GLU A 71 11.28 -9.21 -1.75
C GLU A 71 11.92 -10.10 -2.83
N SER A 72 11.15 -10.95 -3.49
CA SER A 72 11.67 -11.83 -4.57
C SER A 72 12.23 -11.06 -5.76
N MET A 73 11.78 -9.83 -5.97
CA MET A 73 12.23 -8.91 -7.02
C MET A 73 13.36 -7.98 -6.54
N GLY A 74 13.90 -8.21 -5.34
CA GLY A 74 15.03 -7.48 -4.77
C GLY A 74 14.68 -6.10 -4.21
N VAL A 75 13.42 -5.88 -3.84
CA VAL A 75 12.99 -4.69 -3.08
C VAL A 75 13.20 -4.98 -1.60
N GLU A 76 13.84 -4.06 -0.87
CA GLU A 76 13.92 -4.13 0.60
C GLU A 76 12.52 -3.83 1.18
N VAL A 77 11.94 -4.78 1.91
CA VAL A 77 10.66 -4.59 2.61
C VAL A 77 10.93 -4.52 4.11
N VAL A 78 10.46 -3.45 4.76
CA VAL A 78 10.60 -3.25 6.21
C VAL A 78 9.22 -3.09 6.83
N ASN A 79 8.86 -4.02 7.72
CA ASN A 79 7.67 -3.90 8.56
C ASN A 79 8.04 -3.21 9.88
N MET A 80 7.47 -2.03 10.11
CA MET A 80 7.70 -1.26 11.33
C MET A 80 6.95 -1.81 12.55
N ASN A 81 5.95 -2.67 12.33
CA ASN A 81 5.05 -3.18 13.36
C ASN A 81 4.49 -2.03 14.23
N ASP A 82 4.02 -0.97 13.56
CA ASP A 82 3.56 0.26 14.20
C ASP A 82 2.14 0.10 14.76
N GLU A 83 2.04 0.17 16.09
CA GLU A 83 0.78 -0.04 16.80
C GLU A 83 -0.30 1.00 16.43
N LYS A 84 0.08 2.23 16.08
CA LYS A 84 -0.91 3.25 15.66
C LYS A 84 -1.51 2.91 14.31
N CYS A 85 -0.71 2.38 13.39
CA CYS A 85 -1.20 1.91 12.08
C CYS A 85 -2.19 0.75 12.27
N LYS A 86 -1.86 -0.22 13.12
CA LYS A 86 -2.72 -1.37 13.42
C LYS A 86 -4.04 -0.95 14.04
N GLU A 87 -3.99 -0.12 15.09
CA GLU A 87 -5.19 0.37 15.76
C GLU A 87 -6.10 1.15 14.81
N LEU A 88 -5.51 2.00 13.97
CA LEU A 88 -6.26 2.79 13.00
C LEU A 88 -6.93 1.90 11.94
N MET A 89 -6.19 0.92 11.40
CA MET A 89 -6.69 0.03 10.35
C MET A 89 -7.72 -0.96 10.88
N SER A 90 -7.44 -1.60 12.01
CA SER A 90 -8.38 -2.47 12.73
C SER A 90 -9.70 -1.76 13.05
N ARG A 91 -9.64 -0.51 13.51
CA ARG A 91 -10.84 0.29 13.76
C ARG A 91 -11.64 0.52 12.48
N PHE A 92 -10.98 0.89 11.38
CA PHE A 92 -11.66 1.12 10.10
C PHE A 92 -12.36 -0.16 9.60
N ILE A 93 -11.67 -1.30 9.60
CA ILE A 93 -12.22 -2.59 9.15
C ILE A 93 -13.45 -2.96 10.00
N ARG A 94 -13.38 -2.78 11.33
CA ARG A 94 -14.49 -3.08 12.24
C ARG A 94 -15.70 -2.16 12.02
N GLU A 95 -15.46 -0.86 11.80
CA GLU A 95 -16.53 0.13 11.68
C GLU A 95 -17.15 0.16 10.27
N ARG A 96 -16.39 -0.24 9.24
CA ARG A 96 -16.78 -0.17 7.83
C ARG A 96 -16.28 -1.39 7.04
N PRO A 97 -16.75 -2.61 7.35
CA PRO A 97 -16.25 -3.84 6.74
C PRO A 97 -16.57 -3.92 5.23
N GLN A 98 -17.73 -3.42 4.79
CA GLN A 98 -18.12 -3.44 3.37
C GLN A 98 -17.20 -2.56 2.53
N ASP A 99 -16.91 -1.36 3.02
CA ASP A 99 -15.95 -0.45 2.40
C ASP A 99 -14.54 -1.05 2.32
N TRP A 100 -14.14 -1.82 3.34
CA TRP A 100 -12.87 -2.53 3.32
C TRP A 100 -12.85 -3.61 2.24
N ASN A 101 -13.87 -4.46 2.20
CA ASN A 101 -13.99 -5.53 1.21
C ASN A 101 -14.00 -4.96 -0.22
N GLU A 102 -14.76 -3.89 -0.46
CA GLU A 102 -14.79 -3.18 -1.74
C GLU A 102 -13.39 -2.69 -2.16
N ASP A 103 -12.63 -2.09 -1.22
CA ASP A 103 -11.29 -1.54 -1.47
C ASP A 103 -10.25 -2.62 -1.83
N ILE A 104 -10.48 -3.88 -1.48
CA ILE A 104 -9.62 -5.01 -1.87
C ILE A 104 -10.25 -5.92 -2.93
N GLY A 105 -11.43 -5.57 -3.44
CA GLY A 105 -12.13 -6.31 -4.48
C GLY A 105 -12.72 -7.66 -4.01
N GLU A 106 -13.05 -7.76 -2.72
CA GLU A 106 -13.72 -8.92 -2.13
C GLU A 106 -15.24 -8.65 -1.95
N GLU A 107 -16.02 -9.73 -1.89
CA GLU A 107 -17.45 -9.67 -1.57
C GLU A 107 -17.66 -9.75 -0.05
N ASP A 108 -18.78 -9.21 0.43
CA ASP A 108 -19.18 -9.38 1.83
C ASP A 108 -19.51 -10.86 2.12
N ALA A 109 -18.95 -11.39 3.22
CA ALA A 109 -19.24 -12.73 3.72
C ALA A 109 -20.55 -12.77 4.54
#